data_AF-A0A438BRX9-F1
#
_entry.id   AF-A0A438BRX9-F1
#
_cell.length_a   1.000
_cell.length_b   1.000
_cell.length_c   1.000
_cell.angle_alpha   90.00
_cell.angle_beta   90.00
_cell.angle_gamma   90.00
#
_symmetry.space_group_name_H-M   'P 1'
#
loop_
_entity.id
_entity.type
_entity.pdbx_description
1 polymer ?
#
loop_
_entity_poly.entity_id
_entity_poly.type
_entity_poly.pdbx_seq_one_letter_code
_entity_poly.pdbx_strand_id
1 'polypeptide(L)' 'MGNEESPKLILKPLPAELKYAYLEENKKCLVVISSSLTIPLEDCLLEVLKDVRTQ' A
#
# COMPACT_ATOMS: atom_id res chain seq x y z
N MET A 1 -23.48 0.25 19.23
CA MET A 1 -23.27 -0.30 17.87
C MET A 1 -22.79 0.85 17.00
N GLY A 2 -21.53 1.24 17.16
CA GLY A 2 -20.93 2.27 16.32
C GLY A 2 -20.35 1.58 15.11
N ASN A 3 -21.00 1.71 13.96
CA ASN A 3 -20.30 1.46 12.70
C ASN A 3 -19.31 2.61 12.56
N GLU A 4 -18.09 2.40 13.02
CA GLU A 4 -16.94 3.17 12.59
C GLU A 4 -16.74 2.80 11.11
N GLU A 5 -17.59 3.34 10.25
CA GLU A 5 -17.42 3.22 8.80
C GLU A 5 -16.06 3.82 8.51
N SER A 6 -15.09 2.95 8.24
CA SER A 6 -13.77 3.33 7.73
C SER A 6 -14.01 4.41 6.69
N PRO A 7 -13.35 5.58 6.78
CA PRO A 7 -13.62 6.69 5.87
C PRO A 7 -13.63 6.12 4.46
N LYS A 8 -14.75 6.31 3.73
CA LYS A 8 -14.89 5.82 2.35
C LYS A 8 -13.66 6.29 1.59
N LEU A 9 -12.70 5.38 1.39
CA LEU A 9 -11.41 5.68 0.79
C LEU A 9 -11.68 5.99 -0.68
N ILE A 10 -11.96 7.26 -0.96
CA ILE A 10 -12.00 7.76 -2.33
C ILE A 10 -10.53 7.82 -2.77
N LEU A 11 -10.05 6.71 -3.33
CA LEU A 11 -8.73 6.64 -3.93
C LEU A 11 -8.71 7.61 -5.11
N LYS A 12 -7.79 8.57 -5.07
CA LYS A 12 -7.56 9.46 -6.20
C LYS A 12 -6.99 8.63 -7.36
N PRO A 13 -7.29 8.99 -8.61
CA PRO A 13 -6.61 8.38 -9.75
C PRO A 13 -5.11 8.64 -9.62
N LEU A 14 -4.32 7.57 -9.65
CA LEU A 14 -2.87 7.64 -9.67
C LEU A 14 -2.38 8.00 -11.08
N PRO A 15 -1.27 8.73 -11.19
CA PRO A 15 -0.47 8.74 -12.41
C PRO A 15 -0.09 7.31 -12.82
N ALA A 16 0.02 7.04 -14.13
CA ALA A 16 0.34 5.69 -14.65
C ALA A 16 1.71 5.16 -14.18
N GLU A 17 2.62 6.05 -13.79
CA GLU A 17 3.95 5.75 -13.27
C GLU A 17 3.92 5.21 -11.82
N LEU A 18 2.75 5.25 -11.16
CA LEU A 18 2.57 4.87 -9.78
C LEU A 18 1.47 3.82 -9.62
N LYS A 19 1.60 3.00 -8.58
CA LYS A 19 0.59 2.01 -8.18
C LYS A 19 0.41 1.98 -6.68
N TYR A 20 -0.78 1.56 -6.27
CA TYR A 20 -1.09 1.26 -4.88
C TYR A 20 -0.62 -0.15 -4.51
N ALA A 21 0.03 -0.28 -3.37
CA ALA A 21 0.36 -1.56 -2.75
C ALA A 21 -0.07 -1.54 -1.29
N TYR A 22 -0.53 -2.68 -0.77
CA TYR A 22 -0.88 -2.84 0.64
C TYR A 22 0.25 -3.58 1.35
N LEU A 23 0.70 -3.03 2.47
CA LEU A 23 1.73 -3.68 3.28
C LEU A 23 1.15 -4.76 4.21
N GLU A 24 -0.16 -4.81 4.42
CA GLU A 24 -0.85 -5.82 5.22
C GLU A 24 -1.96 -6.53 4.44
N GLU A 25 -2.19 -7.81 4.78
CA GLU A 25 -3.24 -8.64 4.18
C GLU A 25 -4.66 -8.06 4.40
N ASN A 26 -4.85 -7.33 5.50
CA ASN A 26 -6.13 -6.66 5.82
C ASN A 26 -6.39 -5.38 5.01
N LYS A 27 -5.65 -5.15 3.92
CA LYS A 27 -5.67 -3.91 3.12
C LYS A 27 -5.43 -2.66 3.98
N LYS A 28 -4.63 -2.82 5.03
CA LYS A 28 -4.15 -1.73 5.87
C LYS A 28 -2.81 -1.23 5.34
N CYS A 29 -2.49 0.00 5.69
CA CYS A 29 -1.24 0.68 5.30
C CYS A 29 -0.98 0.64 3.80
N LEU A 30 -1.81 1.38 3.07
CA LEU A 30 -1.64 1.63 1.65
C LEU A 30 -0.40 2.50 1.41
N VAL A 31 0.47 2.06 0.52
CA VAL A 31 1.62 2.83 0.04
C VAL A 31 1.51 3.06 -1.46
N VAL A 32 2.16 4.12 -1.91
CA VAL A 32 2.28 4.45 -3.33
C VAL A 32 3.72 4.13 -3.74
N ILE A 33 3.86 3.23 -4.71
CA ILE A 33 5.16 2.81 -5.26
C ILE A 33 5.18 3.02 -6.77
N SER A 34 6.37 3.00 -7.37
CA SER A 34 6.47 3.09 -8.82
C SER A 34 5.89 1.84 -9.50
N SER A 35 5.12 2.03 -10.57
CA SER A 35 4.57 0.95 -11.39
C SER A 35 5.63 0.28 -12.26
N SER A 36 6.79 0.91 -12.45
CA SER A 36 7.90 0.40 -13.27
C SER A 36 8.81 -0.59 -12.52
N LEU A 37 8.56 -0.85 -11.23
CA LEU A 37 9.32 -1.84 -10.47
C LEU A 37 9.07 -3.26 -11.02
N THR A 38 10.15 -4.03 -11.12
CA THR A 38 10.03 -5.48 -11.37
C THR A 38 9.48 -6.16 -10.13
N ILE A 39 8.82 -7.31 -10.31
CA ILE A 39 8.23 -8.09 -9.21
C ILE A 39 9.23 -8.35 -8.07
N PRO A 40 10.49 -8.77 -8.32
CA PRO A 40 11.43 -9.01 -7.23
C PRO A 40 11.83 -7.76 -6.45
N LEU A 41 11.92 -6.60 -7.12
CA LEU A 41 12.24 -5.32 -6.46
C LEU A 41 11.06 -4.81 -5.65
N GLU A 42 9.85 -4.99 -6.17
CA GLU A 42 8.63 -4.68 -5.45
C GLU A 42 8.50 -5.51 -4.18
N ASP A 43 8.67 -6.84 -4.27
CA ASP A 43 8.60 -7.73 -3.10
C ASP A 43 9.63 -7.33 -2.03
N CYS A 44 10.88 -7.12 -2.44
CA CYS A 44 11.95 -6.69 -1.53
C CYS A 44 11.63 -5.35 -0.86
N LEU A 45 11.13 -4.37 -1.62
CA LEU A 45 10.71 -3.07 -1.07
C LEU A 45 9.58 -3.22 -0.05
N LEU A 46 8.58 -4.05 -0.35
CA LEU A 46 7.45 -4.29 0.55
C LEU A 46 7.89 -5.00 1.83
N GLU A 47 8.84 -5.94 1.76
CA GLU A 47 9.42 -6.58 2.94
C GLU A 47 10.14 -5.57 3.85
N VAL A 48 10.99 -4.71 3.29
CA VAL A 48 11.69 -3.66 4.05
C VAL A 48 10.69 -2.69 4.69
N LEU A 49 9.66 -2.27 3.95
CA LEU A 49 8.64 -1.36 4.48
C LEU A 49 7.78 -2.00 5.57
N LYS A 50 7.56 -3.32 5.53
CA LYS A 50 6.89 -4.06 6.61
C LYS A 50 7.74 -4.05 7.87
N ASP A 51 9.03 -4.33 7.74
CA ASP A 51 9.97 -4.38 8.88
C ASP A 51 10.11 -3.02 9.58
N VAL A 52 10.18 -1.91 8.83
CA VAL A 52 10.23 -0.55 9.37
C VAL A 52 8.97 -0.18 10.17
N ARG A 53 7.79 -0.70 9.79
CA ARG A 53 6.54 -0.38 10.49
C ARG A 53 6.34 -1.18 11.78
N THR A 54 6.96 -2.36 11.89
CA THR A 54 6.82 -3.22 13.08
C THR A 54 7.73 -2.84 14.25
N GLN A 55 8.59 -1.82 14.09
CA GLN A 55 9.37 -1.18 15.15
C GLN A 55 8.66 0.08 15.67
#